data_AF-A0A8T5HS28-F1
#
_entry.id   AF-A0A8T5HS28-F1
#
_cell.length_a   1.000
_cell.length_b   1.000
_cell.length_c   1.000
_cell.angle_alpha   90.00
_cell.angle_beta   90.00
_cell.angle_gamma   90.00
#
_symmetry.space_group_name_H-M   'P 1'
#
loop_
_entity.id
_entity.type
_entity.pdbx_description
1 polymer ?
#
loop_
_entity_poly.entity_id
_entity_poly.type
_entity_poly.pdbx_seq_one_letter_code
_entity_poly.pdbx_strand_id
1 'polypeptide(L)'
;MNNVVAMFKNNSQNHLTHQGIKSIRDLQIHLQEIFEKSDHQDSVIVKLYKMLFPDWEKIQRIEGFPEVGQTLWDYICNLFIEFDREHHPGCFKGGAWINRGFSSSYKLEPWEINLEDCKVIYS
;
A
#
# COMPACT_ATOMS: atom_id res chain seq x y z
N MET A 1 -8.54 -8.94 -18.95
CA MET A 1 -8.44 -7.84 -17.96
C MET A 1 -8.57 -8.48 -16.59
N ASN A 2 -7.48 -8.53 -15.82
CA ASN A 2 -7.55 -9.08 -14.46
C ASN A 2 -8.34 -8.10 -13.59
N ASN A 3 -9.49 -8.57 -13.14
CA ASN A 3 -10.48 -7.80 -12.39
C ASN A 3 -10.08 -7.81 -10.92
N VAL A 4 -10.09 -6.64 -10.26
CA VAL A 4 -9.76 -6.51 -8.83
C VAL A 4 -10.66 -7.35 -7.91
N VAL A 5 -11.80 -7.83 -8.42
CA VAL A 5 -12.70 -8.76 -7.71
C VAL A 5 -11.99 -10.04 -7.25
N ALA A 6 -10.93 -10.47 -7.92
CA ALA A 6 -10.15 -11.65 -7.52
C ALA A 6 -8.97 -11.33 -6.57
N MET A 7 -8.74 -10.07 -6.22
CA MET A 7 -7.51 -9.61 -5.54
C MET A 7 -7.74 -9.04 -4.14
N PHE A 8 -8.99 -8.97 -3.68
CA PHE A 8 -9.37 -8.37 -2.41
C PHE A 8 -10.45 -9.20 -1.73
N LYS A 9 -10.31 -9.43 -0.42
CA LYS A 9 -11.41 -9.93 0.42
C LYS A 9 -11.97 -8.77 1.24
N ASN A 10 -13.29 -8.57 1.23
CA ASN A 10 -14.06 -7.70 2.16
C ASN A 10 -14.08 -6.18 1.87
N ASN A 11 -14.45 -5.39 2.91
CA ASN A 11 -14.78 -3.95 2.88
C ASN A 11 -13.75 -3.02 2.19
N SER A 12 -12.47 -3.41 2.18
CA SER A 12 -11.40 -2.67 1.47
C SER A 12 -11.61 -2.63 -0.05
N GLN A 13 -12.22 -3.66 -0.63
CA GLN A 13 -12.52 -3.70 -2.06
C GLN A 13 -13.48 -2.57 -2.49
N ASN A 14 -14.50 -2.31 -1.67
CA ASN A 14 -15.45 -1.22 -1.92
C ASN A 14 -14.74 0.14 -1.80
N HIS A 15 -13.88 0.30 -0.80
CA HIS A 15 -13.11 1.53 -0.58
C HIS A 15 -12.16 1.84 -1.75
N LEU A 16 -11.42 0.85 -2.24
CA LEU A 16 -10.53 1.00 -3.40
C LEU A 16 -11.32 1.32 -4.68
N THR A 17 -12.47 0.67 -4.87
CA THR A 17 -13.35 0.92 -6.02
C THR A 17 -13.90 2.36 -6.01
N HIS A 18 -14.28 2.89 -4.83
CA HIS A 18 -14.71 4.29 -4.68
C HIS A 18 -13.57 5.30 -4.94
N GLN A 19 -12.31 4.90 -4.72
CA GLN A 19 -11.14 5.67 -5.12
C GLN A 19 -10.82 5.56 -6.62
N GLY A 20 -11.60 4.79 -7.39
CA GLY A 20 -11.38 4.57 -8.82
C GLY A 20 -10.42 3.44 -9.17
N ILE A 21 -9.92 2.69 -8.18
CA ILE A 21 -8.95 1.60 -8.38
C ILE A 21 -9.72 0.32 -8.73
N LYS A 22 -9.84 0.04 -10.03
CA LYS A 22 -10.66 -1.06 -10.59
C LYS A 22 -9.86 -2.12 -11.34
N SER A 23 -8.55 -1.94 -11.43
CA SER A 23 -7.64 -2.83 -12.13
C SER A 23 -6.22 -2.70 -11.56
N ILE A 24 -5.35 -3.65 -11.91
CA ILE A 24 -3.91 -3.54 -11.60
C ILE A 24 -3.33 -2.24 -12.18
N ARG A 25 -3.78 -1.83 -13.37
CA ARG A 25 -3.34 -0.59 -14.01
C ARG A 25 -3.75 0.64 -13.18
N ASP A 26 -4.98 0.67 -12.69
CA ASP A 26 -5.45 1.78 -11.86
C ASP A 26 -4.69 1.83 -10.53
N LEU A 27 -4.39 0.66 -9.94
CA LEU A 27 -3.59 0.56 -8.73
C LEU A 27 -2.18 1.11 -8.96
N GLN A 28 -1.52 0.70 -10.05
CA GLN A 28 -0.19 1.20 -10.41
C GLN A 28 -0.17 2.72 -10.59
N ILE A 29 -1.16 3.28 -11.31
CA ILE A 29 -1.30 4.72 -11.49
C ILE A 29 -1.47 5.41 -10.14
N HIS A 30 -2.38 4.91 -9.30
CA HIS A 30 -2.64 5.50 -7.99
C HIS A 30 -1.40 5.45 -7.08
N LEU A 31 -0.66 4.34 -7.09
CA LEU A 31 0.60 4.22 -6.36
C LEU A 31 1.61 5.27 -6.85
N GLN A 32 1.83 5.40 -8.16
CA GLN A 32 2.72 6.42 -8.72
C GLN A 32 2.33 7.83 -8.29
N GLU A 33 1.03 8.17 -8.37
CA GLU A 33 0.53 9.47 -7.92
C GLU A 33 0.79 9.74 -6.43
N ILE A 34 0.75 8.71 -5.58
CA ILE A 34 1.10 8.85 -4.16
C ILE A 34 2.55 9.30 -4.01
N PHE A 35 3.49 8.71 -4.76
CA PHE A 35 4.91 9.10 -4.70
C PHE A 35 5.13 10.50 -5.28
N GLU A 36 4.58 10.80 -6.46
CA GLU A 36 4.72 12.11 -7.12
C GLU A 36 4.22 13.27 -6.26
N LYS A 37 3.16 13.04 -5.47
CA LYS A 37 2.53 14.07 -4.62
C LYS A 37 3.08 14.08 -3.19
N SER A 38 4.15 13.36 -2.90
CA SER A 38 4.71 13.25 -1.55
C SER A 38 6.10 13.84 -1.48
N ASP A 39 6.36 14.65 -0.46
CA ASP A 39 7.68 15.26 -0.26
C ASP A 39 8.60 14.44 0.67
N HIS A 40 8.06 13.40 1.33
CA HIS A 40 8.80 12.59 2.29
C HIS A 40 8.28 11.15 2.35
N GLN A 41 9.18 10.20 2.64
CA GLN A 41 8.89 8.75 2.69
C GLN A 41 7.79 8.40 3.70
N ASP A 42 7.72 9.10 4.83
CA ASP A 42 6.68 8.88 5.85
C ASP A 42 5.28 9.26 5.34
N SER A 43 5.18 10.30 4.50
CA SER A 43 3.92 10.72 3.88
C SER A 43 3.41 9.66 2.89
N VAL A 44 4.32 9.06 2.12
CA VAL A 44 4.02 7.93 1.24
C VAL A 44 3.43 6.77 2.05
N ILE A 45 4.10 6.35 3.14
CA ILE A 45 3.60 5.27 4.00
C ILE A 45 2.19 5.58 4.51
N VAL A 46 1.95 6.77 5.06
CA VAL A 46 0.61 7.16 5.55
C VAL A 46 -0.44 7.09 4.43
N LYS A 47 -0.13 7.60 3.23
CA LYS A 47 -1.04 7.56 2.08
C LYS A 47 -1.34 6.14 1.61
N LEU A 48 -0.35 5.25 1.61
CA LEU A 48 -0.53 3.83 1.29
C LEU A 48 -1.48 3.15 2.27
N TYR A 49 -1.36 3.44 3.57
CA TYR A 49 -2.30 2.92 4.56
C TYR A 49 -3.70 3.54 4.41
N LYS A 50 -3.81 4.85 4.18
CA LYS A 50 -5.10 5.53 3.87
C LYS A 50 -5.82 4.93 2.68
N MET A 51 -5.07 4.48 1.67
CA MET A 51 -5.62 3.80 0.50
C MET A 51 -6.34 2.49 0.88
N LEU A 52 -5.82 1.75 1.87
CA LEU A 52 -6.34 0.43 2.27
C LEU A 52 -7.42 0.48 3.35
N PHE A 53 -7.30 1.41 4.31
CA PHE A 53 -8.18 1.47 5.47
C PHE A 53 -9.22 2.60 5.33
N PRO A 54 -10.51 2.28 5.16
CA PRO A 54 -11.57 3.28 5.20
C PRO A 54 -11.66 3.95 6.58
N ASP A 55 -12.25 5.14 6.64
CA ASP A 55 -12.41 5.91 7.88
C ASP A 55 -11.10 6.21 8.62
N TRP A 56 -9.99 6.39 7.89
CA TRP A 56 -8.65 6.61 8.47
C TRP A 56 -8.62 7.59 9.64
N GLU A 57 -9.34 8.71 9.52
CA GLU A 57 -9.35 9.78 10.53
C GLU A 57 -9.98 9.36 11.87
N LYS A 58 -10.67 8.20 11.92
CA LYS A 58 -11.24 7.61 13.14
C LYS A 58 -10.35 6.53 13.74
N ILE A 59 -9.28 6.13 13.04
CA ILE A 59 -8.38 5.05 13.48
C ILE A 59 -7.41 5.59 14.51
N GLN A 60 -7.44 5.03 15.72
CA GLN A 60 -6.48 5.32 16.77
C GLN A 60 -5.16 4.58 16.53
N ARG A 61 -5.22 3.29 16.17
CA ARG A 61 -4.05 2.47 15.80
C ARG A 61 -4.45 1.24 15.00
N ILE A 62 -3.47 0.67 14.31
CA ILE A 62 -3.56 -0.60 13.61
C ILE A 62 -2.54 -1.54 14.26
N GLU A 63 -3.01 -2.71 14.72
CA GLU A 63 -2.16 -3.80 15.19
C GLU A 63 -1.95 -4.76 14.00
N GLY A 64 -0.71 -5.12 13.69
CA GLY A 64 -0.36 -5.90 12.50
C GLY A 64 0.00 -5.05 11.28
N PHE A 65 0.22 -5.69 10.13
CA PHE A 65 0.58 -5.06 8.86
C PHE A 65 -0.29 -5.63 7.74
N PRO A 66 -0.69 -4.81 6.73
CA PRO A 66 -1.24 -5.34 5.51
C PRO A 66 -0.26 -6.35 4.89
N GLU A 67 -0.79 -7.41 4.31
CA GLU A 67 0.00 -8.43 3.61
C GLU A 67 -0.33 -8.37 2.12
N VAL A 68 0.67 -8.42 1.25
CA VAL A 68 0.48 -8.33 -0.20
C VAL A 68 1.27 -9.40 -0.95
N GLY A 69 0.81 -9.74 -2.16
CA GLY A 69 1.55 -10.59 -3.08
C GLY A 69 2.93 -10.03 -3.44
N GLN A 70 3.87 -10.93 -3.75
CA GLN A 70 5.28 -10.57 -4.01
C GLN A 70 5.44 -9.49 -5.09
N THR A 71 4.69 -9.56 -6.19
CA THR A 71 4.85 -8.59 -7.29
C THR A 71 4.40 -7.19 -6.90
N LEU A 72 3.30 -7.03 -6.15
CA LEU A 72 2.91 -5.73 -5.62
C LEU A 72 3.92 -5.22 -4.59
N TRP A 73 4.44 -6.09 -3.72
CA TRP A 73 5.47 -5.72 -2.76
C TRP A 73 6.73 -5.18 -3.44
N ASP A 74 7.26 -5.92 -4.42
CA ASP A 74 8.45 -5.54 -5.19
C ASP A 74 8.22 -4.25 -5.97
N TYR A 75 7.01 -4.10 -6.54
CA TYR A 75 6.65 -2.88 -7.27
C TYR A 75 6.71 -1.65 -6.38
N ILE A 76 6.09 -1.69 -5.18
CA ILE A 76 6.14 -0.56 -4.23
C ILE A 76 7.56 -0.34 -3.71
N CYS A 77 8.31 -1.42 -3.44
CA CYS A 77 9.70 -1.34 -3.00
C CYS A 77 10.57 -0.57 -4.00
N ASN A 78 10.43 -0.88 -5.30
CA ASN A 78 11.14 -0.18 -6.36
C ASN A 78 10.75 1.30 -6.44
N LEU A 79 9.47 1.65 -6.25
CA LEU A 79 9.05 3.05 -6.18
C LEU A 79 9.71 3.79 -5.01
N PHE A 80 9.80 3.18 -3.83
CA PHE A 80 10.54 3.77 -2.70
C PHE A 80 12.04 3.90 -2.98
N ILE A 81 12.67 2.91 -3.62
CA ILE A 81 14.09 2.99 -3.96
C ILE A 81 14.36 4.18 -4.86
N GLU A 82 13.55 4.38 -5.90
CA GLU A 82 13.71 5.52 -6.82
C GLU A 82 13.39 6.84 -6.12
N PHE A 83 12.31 6.89 -5.34
CA PHE A 83 11.94 8.07 -4.56
C PHE A 83 13.06 8.50 -3.59
N ASP A 84 13.68 7.55 -2.88
CA ASP A 84 14.76 7.82 -1.92
C ASP A 84 16.10 8.16 -2.59
N ARG A 85 16.32 7.75 -3.85
CA ARG A 85 17.50 8.20 -4.60
C ARG A 85 17.46 9.70 -4.84
N GLU A 86 16.28 10.22 -5.14
CA GLU A 86 16.07 11.64 -5.42
C GLU A 86 15.94 12.48 -4.14
N HIS A 87 15.10 12.04 -3.19
CA HIS A 87 14.68 12.87 -2.06
C HIS A 87 15.50 12.61 -0.77
N HIS A 88 16.03 11.40 -0.59
CA HIS A 88 16.71 10.99 0.65
C HIS A 88 18.10 10.37 0.40
N PRO A 89 19.03 11.08 -0.30
CA PRO A 89 20.31 10.52 -0.76
C PRO A 89 21.14 9.86 0.35
N GLY A 90 21.07 10.36 1.59
CA GLY A 90 21.79 9.84 2.75
C GLY A 90 21.16 8.63 3.47
N CYS A 91 19.96 8.20 3.09
CA CYS A 91 19.27 7.06 3.70
C CYS A 91 19.46 5.76 2.90
N PHE A 92 19.27 4.62 3.58
CA PHE A 92 19.14 3.32 2.93
C PHE A 92 17.88 3.29 2.06
N LYS A 93 18.05 3.09 0.75
CA LYS A 93 16.97 3.19 -0.25
C LYS A 93 15.94 2.11 -0.04
N GLY A 94 14.66 2.49 0.03
CA GLY A 94 13.59 1.56 0.37
C GLY A 94 13.52 1.21 1.86
N GLY A 95 14.36 1.83 2.70
CA GLY A 95 14.41 1.52 4.13
C GLY A 95 13.09 1.79 4.85
N ALA A 96 12.35 2.84 4.49
CA ALA A 96 11.03 3.07 5.07
C ALA A 96 10.02 1.97 4.70
N TRP A 97 10.05 1.49 3.46
CA TRP A 97 9.19 0.40 3.00
C TRP A 97 9.47 -0.90 3.74
N ILE A 98 10.74 -1.30 3.85
CA ILE A 98 11.13 -2.54 4.52
C ILE A 98 10.76 -2.53 6.00
N ASN A 99 10.86 -1.38 6.67
CA ASN A 99 10.62 -1.30 8.11
C ASN A 99 9.16 -1.04 8.50
N ARG A 100 8.39 -0.33 7.65
CA ARG A 100 7.06 0.22 8.03
C ARG A 100 5.99 -0.01 6.96
N GLY A 101 6.36 -0.59 5.83
CA GLY A 101 5.47 -0.88 4.72
C GLY A 101 4.55 -2.07 4.98
N PHE A 102 4.14 -2.72 3.90
CA PHE A 102 3.34 -3.95 3.96
C PHE A 102 4.25 -5.16 4.06
N SER A 103 3.73 -6.26 4.61
CA SER A 103 4.37 -7.57 4.58
C SER A 103 4.19 -8.21 3.21
N SER A 104 5.14 -9.06 2.80
CA SER A 104 5.03 -9.83 1.56
C SER A 104 4.61 -11.28 1.86
N SER A 105 3.75 -11.85 1.00
CA SER A 105 3.32 -13.24 1.10
C SER A 105 3.60 -14.01 -0.18
N TYR A 106 4.01 -15.27 -0.04
CA TYR A 106 4.04 -16.24 -1.15
C TYR A 106 2.72 -17.00 -1.29
N LYS A 107 1.78 -16.81 -0.36
CA LYS A 107 0.46 -17.49 -0.37
C LYS A 107 -0.61 -16.69 -1.10
N LEU A 108 -0.36 -15.40 -1.35
CA LEU A 108 -1.26 -14.50 -2.05
C LEU A 108 -0.93 -14.47 -3.54
N GLU A 109 -1.94 -14.21 -4.36
CA GLU A 109 -1.73 -13.94 -5.78
C GLU A 109 -0.82 -12.71 -5.98
N PRO A 110 -0.10 -12.58 -7.11
CA PRO A 110 0.99 -11.61 -7.27
C PRO A 110 0.68 -10.16 -6.88
N TRP A 111 -0.56 -9.73 -7.04
CA TRP A 111 -1.04 -8.39 -6.74
C TRP A 111 -2.13 -8.33 -5.65
N GLU A 112 -2.46 -9.46 -5.04
CA GLU A 112 -3.50 -9.55 -4.02
C GLU A 112 -3.10 -8.80 -2.75
N ILE A 113 -4.10 -8.22 -2.07
CA ILE A 113 -3.94 -7.53 -0.79
C ILE A 113 -4.84 -8.20 0.24
N ASN A 114 -4.23 -8.56 1.37
CA ASN A 114 -4.86 -9.16 2.51
C ASN A 114 -4.74 -8.25 3.74
N LEU A 115 -5.85 -8.04 4.43
CA LEU A 115 -5.93 -7.24 5.67
C LEU A 115 -6.36 -8.09 6.87
N GLU A 116 -6.47 -9.42 6.74
CA GLU A 116 -6.98 -10.30 7.80
C GLU A 116 -6.13 -10.21 9.09
N ASP A 117 -4.81 -10.01 8.96
CA ASP A 117 -3.90 -9.85 10.10
C ASP A 117 -3.88 -8.42 10.68
N CYS A 118 -4.64 -7.48 10.11
CA CYS A 118 -4.77 -6.12 10.60
C CYS A 118 -5.96 -5.98 11.54
N LYS A 119 -5.68 -5.67 12.81
CA LYS A 119 -6.71 -5.30 13.79
C LYS A 119 -6.76 -3.79 13.94
N VAL A 120 -7.85 -3.19 13.47
CA VAL A 120 -8.07 -1.74 13.51
C VAL A 120 -8.78 -1.36 14.82
N ILE A 121 -8.23 -0.37 15.50
CA ILE A 121 -8.76 0.15 16.77
C ILE A 121 -9.16 1.61 16.56
N TYR A 122 -10.43 1.92 16.81
CA TYR A 122 -11.02 3.23 16.61
C TYR A 122 -11.08 4.02 17.91
N SER A 123 -11.05 5.34 17.81
CA SER A 123 -11.26 6.29 18.92
C SER A 123 -12.74 6.61 19.14
#